data_AF-A0A494ZWF5-F1
#
_entry.id   AF-A0A494ZWF5-F1
#
_cell.length_a   1.000
_cell.length_b   1.000
_cell.length_c   1.000
_cell.angle_alpha   90.00
_cell.angle_beta   90.00
_cell.angle_gamma   90.00
#
_symmetry.space_group_name_H-M   'P 1'
#
loop_
_entity.id
_entity.type
_entity.pdbx_description
1 polymer ?
#
loop_
_entity_poly.entity_id
_entity_poly.type
_entity_poly.pdbx_seq_one_letter_code
_entity_poly.pdbx_strand_id
1 'polypeptide(L)'
;MEYKKFVCMVEEKLNLKLEGGMKASKYSVVKNNGMEKTGMILESDEYNIAPAIYLEEFFEQYQKGMSIDRIVNEILEFYEKVKVEEDYDVSQLSLYENVKKKIAFKLVNTEKNQQMLKEVPHIPLLDLSIVFYILVDVDEKGSATIQIRNEHIENWNVNVEQLYKDAKLNVKCLIPARLMCMQHVIEKLCDISKGEEKDLLKAKFPPENKEFMYILTNSIHQFGAAVLAYPNILEMASRIIGEDFYLLPSSIHEVILIPKSKSPDLKDLNEMINEVNETQVQEEEVLSDHAYYYEKNTHTLMMGKCLSEI
;
A
#
# COMPACT_ATOMS: atom_id res chain seq x y z
N MET A 1 -5.69 9.52 -29.73
CA MET A 1 -6.19 10.76 -29.07
C MET A 1 -5.32 11.02 -27.85
N GLU A 2 -4.99 12.27 -27.55
CA GLU A 2 -4.25 12.62 -26.32
C GLU A 2 -5.10 12.39 -25.06
N TYR A 3 -4.45 12.06 -23.92
CA TYR A 3 -5.13 11.71 -22.67
C TYR A 3 -6.08 12.82 -22.19
N LYS A 4 -5.64 14.09 -22.18
CA LYS A 4 -6.49 15.22 -21.76
C LYS A 4 -7.78 15.33 -22.56
N LYS A 5 -7.70 15.08 -23.88
CA LYS A 5 -8.87 15.10 -24.76
C LYS A 5 -9.79 13.91 -24.51
N PHE A 6 -9.21 12.73 -24.22
CA PHE A 6 -9.95 11.55 -23.80
C PHE A 6 -10.76 11.82 -22.52
N VAL A 7 -10.11 12.34 -21.48
CA VAL A 7 -10.75 12.67 -20.20
C VAL A 7 -11.93 13.62 -20.39
N CYS A 8 -11.76 14.70 -21.16
CA CYS A 8 -12.87 15.63 -21.46
C CYS A 8 -14.04 14.95 -22.20
N MET A 9 -13.75 14.08 -23.19
CA MET A 9 -14.81 13.38 -23.91
C MET A 9 -15.57 12.38 -23.03
N VAL A 10 -14.89 11.73 -22.08
CA VAL A 10 -15.53 10.83 -21.10
C VAL A 10 -16.43 11.63 -20.16
N GLU A 11 -15.94 12.75 -19.62
CA GLU A 11 -16.73 13.67 -18.77
C GLU A 11 -18.00 14.17 -19.49
N GLU A 12 -17.86 14.64 -20.72
CA GLU A 12 -18.99 15.12 -21.53
C GLU A 12 -20.02 14.01 -21.77
N LYS A 13 -19.58 12.80 -22.15
CA LYS A 13 -20.49 11.68 -22.41
C LYS A 13 -21.14 11.12 -21.15
N LEU A 14 -20.45 11.11 -20.02
CA LEU A 14 -21.04 10.74 -18.73
C LEU A 14 -22.18 11.70 -18.39
N ASN A 15 -21.93 13.01 -18.46
CA ASN A 15 -22.97 14.02 -18.16
C ASN A 15 -24.15 14.01 -19.14
N LEU A 16 -24.00 13.45 -20.35
CA LEU A 16 -25.13 13.22 -21.27
C LEU A 16 -25.99 12.00 -20.91
N LYS A 17 -25.45 11.05 -20.14
CA LYS A 17 -26.15 9.81 -19.75
C LYS A 17 -26.63 9.81 -18.30
N LEU A 18 -26.01 10.60 -17.43
CA LEU A 18 -26.40 10.73 -16.03
C LEU A 18 -27.77 11.40 -15.92
N GLU A 19 -28.60 10.88 -15.03
CA GLU A 19 -29.95 11.37 -14.74
C GLU A 19 -30.06 11.69 -13.22
N GLY A 20 -31.22 12.19 -12.78
CA GLY A 20 -31.51 12.30 -11.33
C GLY A 20 -30.69 13.35 -10.57
N GLY A 21 -30.16 14.38 -11.24
CA GLY A 21 -29.34 15.43 -10.60
C GLY A 21 -27.87 15.06 -10.45
N MET A 22 -27.48 13.85 -10.86
CA MET A 22 -26.08 13.44 -10.82
C MET A 22 -25.20 14.22 -11.81
N LYS A 23 -23.94 14.41 -11.43
CA LYS A 23 -22.95 15.10 -12.26
C LYS A 23 -21.61 14.40 -12.23
N ALA A 24 -20.98 14.28 -13.40
CA ALA A 24 -19.59 13.85 -13.51
C ALA A 24 -18.66 15.07 -13.55
N SER A 25 -17.60 15.05 -12.76
CA SER A 25 -16.56 16.09 -12.75
C SER A 25 -15.15 15.48 -12.75
N LYS A 26 -14.21 16.17 -13.40
CA LYS A 26 -12.79 15.82 -13.34
C LYS A 26 -12.20 16.08 -11.96
N TYR A 27 -11.39 15.15 -11.49
CA TYR A 27 -10.63 15.26 -10.27
C TYR A 27 -9.18 14.83 -10.50
N SER A 28 -8.22 15.62 -10.05
CA SER A 28 -6.80 15.28 -10.09
C SER A 28 -6.23 15.19 -8.69
N VAL A 29 -5.38 14.19 -8.45
CA VAL A 29 -4.69 14.01 -7.17
C VAL A 29 -3.29 13.49 -7.39
N VAL A 30 -2.34 13.98 -6.58
CA VAL A 30 -1.00 13.43 -6.51
C VAL A 30 -1.02 12.21 -5.59
N LYS A 31 -0.71 11.05 -6.15
CA LYS A 31 -0.55 9.76 -5.47
C LYS A 31 0.87 9.59 -4.95
N ASN A 32 1.14 8.41 -4.39
CA ASN A 32 2.46 8.05 -3.90
C ASN A 32 3.50 8.20 -5.03
N ASN A 33 4.72 8.56 -4.64
CA ASN A 33 5.85 8.87 -5.53
C ASN A 33 5.61 10.02 -6.51
N GLY A 34 4.67 10.93 -6.19
CA GLY A 34 4.42 12.12 -7.00
C GLY A 34 3.57 11.88 -8.26
N MET A 35 2.99 10.68 -8.40
CA MET A 35 2.20 10.32 -9.58
C MET A 35 0.86 11.06 -9.61
N GLU A 36 0.67 11.96 -10.58
CA GLU A 36 -0.61 12.62 -10.78
C GLU A 36 -1.59 11.67 -11.48
N LYS A 37 -2.71 11.36 -10.82
CA LYS A 37 -3.83 10.64 -11.45
C LYS A 37 -4.99 11.57 -11.71
N THR A 38 -5.64 11.36 -12.85
CA THR A 38 -6.90 12.03 -13.20
C THR A 38 -8.03 11.02 -13.18
N GLY A 39 -9.05 11.31 -12.37
CA GLY A 39 -10.26 10.51 -12.27
C GLY A 39 -11.53 11.30 -12.58
N MET A 40 -12.64 10.58 -12.60
CA MET A 40 -14.00 11.08 -12.63
C MET A 40 -14.60 10.91 -11.23
N ILE A 41 -15.18 11.96 -10.69
CA ILE A 41 -16.07 11.88 -9.54
C ILE A 41 -17.51 11.96 -10.07
N LEU A 42 -18.35 11.01 -9.66
CA LEU A 42 -19.77 10.99 -9.95
C LEU A 42 -20.52 11.38 -8.68
N GLU A 43 -20.92 12.65 -8.62
CA GLU A 43 -21.59 13.24 -7.46
C GLU A 43 -23.11 13.07 -7.58
N SER A 44 -23.75 12.75 -6.46
CA SER A 44 -25.20 12.73 -6.29
C SER A 44 -25.57 13.78 -5.23
N ASP A 45 -26.73 14.42 -5.38
CA ASP A 45 -27.26 15.34 -4.37
C ASP A 45 -27.75 14.60 -3.10
N GLU A 46 -27.85 13.27 -3.16
CA GLU A 46 -28.39 12.44 -2.08
C GLU A 46 -27.34 12.02 -1.03
N TYR A 47 -26.05 11.98 -1.39
CA TYR A 47 -25.00 11.40 -0.56
C TYR A 47 -23.76 12.30 -0.51
N ASN A 48 -23.13 12.39 0.68
CA ASN A 48 -21.94 13.22 0.87
C ASN A 48 -20.60 12.57 0.43
N ILE A 49 -20.63 11.34 -0.09
CA ILE A 49 -19.47 10.63 -0.62
C ILE A 49 -19.70 10.28 -2.09
N ALA A 50 -18.68 10.54 -2.90
CA ALA A 50 -18.63 10.09 -4.28
C ALA A 50 -17.32 9.32 -4.55
N PRO A 51 -17.39 8.14 -5.19
CA PRO A 51 -16.20 7.40 -5.60
C PRO A 51 -15.43 8.16 -6.68
N ALA A 52 -14.10 8.18 -6.58
CA ALA A 52 -13.21 8.68 -7.62
C ALA A 52 -12.73 7.52 -8.49
N ILE A 53 -13.11 7.53 -9.77
CA ILE A 53 -12.78 6.49 -10.75
C ILE A 53 -11.63 6.99 -11.64
N TYR A 54 -10.45 6.40 -11.51
CA TYR A 54 -9.26 6.78 -12.28
C TYR A 54 -9.36 6.32 -13.75
N LEU A 55 -8.92 7.17 -14.68
CA LEU A 55 -9.15 6.97 -16.12
C LEU A 55 -7.98 6.36 -16.89
N GLU A 56 -6.84 6.14 -16.24
CA GLU A 56 -5.62 5.65 -16.89
C GLU A 56 -5.82 4.26 -17.52
N GLU A 57 -6.41 3.30 -16.79
CA GLU A 57 -6.69 1.97 -17.32
C GLU A 57 -7.70 2.00 -18.49
N PHE A 58 -8.74 2.84 -18.37
CA PHE A 58 -9.71 3.03 -19.46
C PHE A 58 -9.08 3.68 -20.69
N PHE A 59 -8.08 4.55 -20.50
CA PHE A 59 -7.34 5.14 -21.60
C PHE A 59 -6.48 4.12 -22.32
N GLU A 60 -5.82 3.20 -21.61
CA GLU A 60 -5.12 2.08 -22.24
C GLU A 60 -6.06 1.20 -23.06
N GLN A 61 -7.24 0.91 -22.53
CA GLN A 61 -8.25 0.12 -23.24
C GLN A 61 -8.76 0.86 -24.49
N TYR A 62 -8.95 2.18 -24.40
CA TYR A 62 -9.24 3.02 -25.56
C TYR A 62 -8.14 2.94 -26.63
N GLN A 63 -6.87 2.99 -26.22
CA GLN A 63 -5.72 2.83 -27.13
C GLN A 63 -5.68 1.45 -27.80
N LYS A 64 -6.18 0.41 -27.10
CA LYS A 64 -6.37 -0.95 -27.63
C LYS A 64 -7.63 -1.10 -28.50
N GLY A 65 -8.39 -0.02 -28.73
CA GLY A 65 -9.52 0.03 -29.66
C GLY A 65 -10.91 0.04 -29.02
N MET A 66 -11.01 0.10 -27.69
CA MET A 66 -12.31 0.25 -27.03
C MET A 66 -12.94 1.61 -27.33
N SER A 67 -14.25 1.64 -27.61
CA SER A 67 -14.95 2.91 -27.88
C SER A 67 -15.25 3.67 -26.59
N ILE A 68 -15.32 5.01 -26.69
CA ILE A 68 -15.67 5.87 -25.54
C ILE A 68 -17.06 5.51 -25.00
N ASP A 69 -18.03 5.14 -25.85
CA ASP A 69 -19.36 4.76 -25.39
C ASP A 69 -19.36 3.51 -24.51
N ARG A 70 -18.49 2.54 -24.82
CA ARG A 70 -18.31 1.34 -24.01
C ARG A 70 -17.62 1.67 -22.69
N ILE A 71 -16.57 2.48 -22.73
CA ILE A 71 -15.86 2.95 -21.52
C ILE A 71 -16.83 3.66 -20.56
N VAL A 72 -17.66 4.56 -21.07
CA VAL A 72 -18.67 5.28 -20.28
C VAL A 72 -19.65 4.30 -19.64
N ASN A 73 -20.09 3.26 -20.35
CA ASN A 73 -20.97 2.24 -19.77
C ASN A 73 -20.25 1.43 -18.67
N GLU A 74 -19.00 1.02 -18.90
CA GLU A 74 -18.22 0.28 -17.90
C GLU A 74 -17.97 1.12 -16.63
N ILE A 75 -17.74 2.43 -16.77
CA ILE A 75 -17.65 3.37 -15.64
C ILE A 75 -18.97 3.42 -14.85
N LEU A 76 -20.12 3.52 -15.53
CA LEU A 76 -21.43 3.54 -14.87
C LEU A 76 -21.75 2.20 -14.19
N GLU A 77 -21.45 1.07 -14.84
CA GLU A 77 -21.60 -0.25 -14.24
C GLU A 77 -20.69 -0.45 -13.02
N PHE A 78 -19.47 0.10 -13.06
CA PHE A 78 -18.57 0.09 -11.92
C PHE A 78 -19.11 0.97 -10.79
N TYR A 79 -19.56 2.19 -11.10
CA TYR A 79 -20.17 3.10 -10.13
C TYR A 79 -21.32 2.42 -9.36
N GLU A 80 -22.25 1.76 -10.04
CA GLU A 80 -23.37 1.06 -9.38
C GLU A 80 -22.92 -0.03 -8.40
N LYS A 81 -21.73 -0.63 -8.61
CA LYS A 81 -21.17 -1.68 -7.73
C LYS A 81 -20.42 -1.13 -6.51
N VAL A 82 -20.00 0.14 -6.56
CA VAL A 82 -19.13 0.77 -5.55
C VAL A 82 -19.72 2.03 -4.92
N LYS A 83 -20.86 2.52 -5.42
CA LYS A 83 -21.55 3.68 -4.84
C LYS A 83 -21.88 3.39 -3.39
N VAL A 84 -21.72 4.42 -2.57
CA VAL A 84 -22.03 4.37 -1.14
C VAL A 84 -23.41 4.99 -0.98
N GLU A 85 -24.39 4.18 -0.60
CA GLU A 85 -25.79 4.62 -0.41
C GLU A 85 -26.07 5.06 1.04
N GLU A 86 -25.05 5.58 1.72
CA GLU A 86 -25.14 6.06 3.10
C GLU A 86 -24.24 7.30 3.29
N ASP A 87 -24.72 8.29 4.04
CA ASP A 87 -23.89 9.40 4.47
C ASP A 87 -22.84 8.91 5.47
N TYR A 88 -21.58 9.32 5.26
CA TYR A 88 -20.56 9.11 6.29
C TYR A 88 -20.56 10.27 7.26
N ASP A 89 -20.64 9.95 8.55
CA ASP A 89 -20.55 10.94 9.60
C ASP A 89 -19.10 11.44 9.76
N VAL A 90 -18.70 12.35 8.87
CA VAL A 90 -17.38 12.99 8.86
C VAL A 90 -17.09 13.69 10.20
N SER A 91 -18.14 14.06 10.96
CA SER A 91 -17.98 14.69 12.27
C SER A 91 -17.23 13.77 13.25
N GLN A 92 -17.31 12.45 13.09
CA GLN A 92 -16.58 11.51 13.95
C GLN A 92 -15.06 11.58 13.75
N LEU A 93 -14.59 12.04 12.59
CA LEU A 93 -13.16 12.19 12.31
C LEU A 93 -12.55 13.41 13.01
N SER A 94 -13.38 14.35 13.47
CA SER A 94 -12.92 15.58 14.15
C SER A 94 -12.38 15.31 15.56
N LEU A 95 -12.77 14.20 16.19
CA LEU A 95 -12.37 13.86 17.56
C LEU A 95 -11.38 12.70 17.55
N TYR A 96 -10.19 12.93 18.12
CA TYR A 96 -9.13 11.92 18.19
C TYR A 96 -9.60 10.61 18.83
N GLU A 97 -10.40 10.69 19.90
CA GLU A 97 -10.88 9.53 20.66
C GLU A 97 -11.69 8.55 19.81
N ASN A 98 -12.37 9.03 18.77
CA ASN A 98 -13.19 8.22 17.88
C ASN A 98 -12.32 7.45 16.86
N VAL A 99 -11.18 8.02 16.47
CA VAL A 99 -10.33 7.49 15.40
C VAL A 99 -9.08 6.80 15.93
N LYS A 100 -8.59 7.10 17.13
CA LYS A 100 -7.28 6.67 17.64
C LYS A 100 -7.05 5.16 17.62
N LYS A 101 -8.10 4.35 17.71
CA LYS A 101 -8.02 2.87 17.66
C LYS A 101 -8.02 2.30 16.24
N LYS A 102 -8.27 3.14 15.24
CA LYS A 102 -8.29 2.82 13.81
C LYS A 102 -7.05 3.35 13.07
N ILE A 103 -6.16 4.05 13.77
CA ILE A 103 -4.96 4.64 13.17
C ILE A 103 -3.95 3.53 12.89
N ALA A 104 -3.48 3.48 11.65
CA ALA A 104 -2.39 2.65 11.19
C ALA A 104 -1.36 3.51 10.44
N PHE A 105 -0.33 2.88 9.90
CA PHE A 105 0.70 3.57 9.13
C PHE A 105 1.19 2.74 7.95
N LYS A 106 1.73 3.43 6.95
CA LYS A 106 2.36 2.86 5.76
C LYS A 106 3.75 3.46 5.57
N LEU A 107 4.55 2.82 4.72
CA LEU A 107 5.84 3.35 4.29
C LEU A 107 5.72 3.98 2.92
N VAL A 108 6.45 5.08 2.74
CA VAL A 108 6.63 5.76 1.45
C VAL A 108 8.11 6.04 1.26
N ASN A 109 8.55 6.12 0.00
CA ASN A 109 9.91 6.59 -0.30
C ASN A 109 10.04 8.07 0.09
N THR A 110 11.03 8.42 0.91
CA THR A 110 11.16 9.80 1.43
C THR A 110 11.45 10.80 0.32
N GLU A 111 12.36 10.45 -0.59
CA GLU A 111 12.78 11.34 -1.67
C GLU A 111 11.66 11.58 -2.67
N LYS A 112 11.02 10.50 -3.14
CA LYS A 112 9.93 10.60 -4.13
C LYS A 112 8.67 11.29 -3.59
N ASN A 113 8.51 11.39 -2.26
CA ASN A 113 7.32 11.94 -1.62
C ASN A 113 7.56 13.25 -0.84
N GLN A 114 8.70 13.92 -1.04
CA GLN A 114 9.05 15.14 -0.30
C GLN A 114 7.94 16.19 -0.26
N GLN A 115 7.17 16.34 -1.33
CA GLN A 115 6.12 17.35 -1.39
C GLN A 115 4.88 16.99 -0.56
N MET A 116 4.45 15.72 -0.60
CA MET A 116 3.38 15.23 0.28
C MET A 116 3.82 15.25 1.76
N LEU A 117 5.08 14.94 2.06
CA LEU A 117 5.61 14.91 3.43
C LEU A 117 5.58 16.28 4.14
N LYS A 118 5.44 17.39 3.41
CA LYS A 118 5.22 18.72 4.00
C LYS A 118 3.84 18.88 4.63
N GLU A 119 2.86 18.08 4.19
CA GLU A 119 1.45 18.21 4.56
C GLU A 119 0.96 17.11 5.50
N VAL A 120 1.78 16.08 5.74
CA VAL A 120 1.41 14.92 6.56
C VAL A 120 2.40 14.68 7.70
N PRO A 121 1.93 14.24 8.88
CA PRO A 121 2.81 13.82 9.95
C PRO A 121 3.59 12.58 9.52
N HIS A 122 4.89 12.59 9.79
CA HIS A 122 5.76 11.49 9.39
C HIS A 122 6.93 11.26 10.35
N ILE A 123 7.48 10.05 10.31
CA ILE A 123 8.68 9.65 11.06
C ILE A 123 9.68 9.02 10.09
N PRO A 124 10.96 9.43 10.13
CA PRO A 124 11.98 8.83 9.26
C PRO A 124 12.27 7.38 9.64
N LEU A 125 12.47 6.53 8.62
CA LEU A 125 12.92 5.15 8.73
C LEU A 125 13.87 4.85 7.56
N LEU A 126 15.19 4.91 7.80
CA LEU A 126 16.19 4.80 6.74
C LEU A 126 15.94 5.83 5.62
N ASP A 127 15.87 5.41 4.35
CA ASP A 127 15.45 6.20 3.18
C ASP A 127 13.92 6.33 3.04
N LEU A 128 13.15 5.68 3.90
CA LEU A 128 11.69 5.69 3.90
C LEU A 128 11.12 6.62 4.98
N SER A 129 9.85 6.95 4.83
CA SER A 129 9.08 7.70 5.82
C SER A 129 7.83 6.93 6.20
N ILE A 130 7.57 6.84 7.50
CA ILE A 130 6.33 6.31 8.06
C ILE A 130 5.30 7.44 8.00
N VAL A 131 4.16 7.19 7.33
CA VAL A 131 3.02 8.12 7.27
C VAL A 131 1.75 7.45 7.78
N PHE A 132 0.83 8.24 8.33
CA PHE A 132 -0.31 7.71 9.09
C PHE A 132 -1.63 7.79 8.32
N TYR A 133 -2.50 6.82 8.54
CA TYR A 133 -3.85 6.81 7.97
C TYR A 133 -4.85 6.22 8.96
N ILE A 134 -6.12 6.55 8.77
CA ILE A 134 -7.25 5.93 9.47
C ILE A 134 -7.74 4.79 8.59
N LEU A 135 -7.82 3.57 9.14
CA LEU A 135 -8.48 2.44 8.50
C LEU A 135 -9.98 2.53 8.80
N VAL A 136 -10.77 2.89 7.78
CA VAL A 136 -12.21 3.11 7.92
C VAL A 136 -12.96 1.79 7.89
N ASP A 137 -12.67 0.99 6.86
CA ASP A 137 -13.31 -0.30 6.63
C ASP A 137 -12.37 -1.25 5.88
N VAL A 138 -12.62 -2.55 6.03
CA VAL A 138 -11.94 -3.64 5.31
C VAL A 138 -13.00 -4.66 4.93
N ASP A 139 -13.19 -4.88 3.63
CA ASP A 139 -14.11 -5.87 3.08
C ASP A 139 -13.40 -6.79 2.08
N GLU A 140 -14.16 -7.68 1.43
CA GLU A 140 -13.63 -8.58 0.40
C GLU A 140 -13.16 -7.85 -0.87
N LYS A 141 -13.55 -6.58 -1.06
CA LYS A 141 -13.22 -5.75 -2.23
C LYS A 141 -12.01 -4.84 -1.99
N GLY A 142 -11.60 -4.62 -0.74
CA GLY A 142 -10.40 -3.85 -0.39
C GLY A 142 -10.48 -3.20 0.98
N SER A 143 -9.65 -2.17 1.21
CA SER A 143 -9.74 -1.34 2.41
C SER A 143 -9.94 0.13 2.10
N ALA A 144 -10.82 0.77 2.87
CA ALA A 144 -11.07 2.21 2.81
C ALA A 144 -10.16 2.90 3.83
N THR A 145 -9.39 3.89 3.37
CA THR A 145 -8.43 4.61 4.22
C THR A 145 -8.51 6.11 4.04
N ILE A 146 -8.23 6.84 5.12
CA ILE A 146 -8.14 8.31 5.12
C ILE A 146 -6.73 8.70 5.55
N GLN A 147 -6.01 9.42 4.67
CA GLN A 147 -4.68 9.93 4.99
C GLN A 147 -4.77 10.96 6.11
N ILE A 148 -3.96 10.77 7.16
CA ILE A 148 -3.85 11.77 8.23
C ILE A 148 -2.93 12.89 7.73
N ARG A 149 -3.40 14.14 7.87
CA ARG A 149 -2.70 15.38 7.49
C ARG A 149 -2.31 16.16 8.75
N ASN A 150 -1.40 17.13 8.60
CA ASN A 150 -0.97 18.00 9.70
C ASN A 150 -2.15 18.73 10.35
N GLU A 151 -3.11 19.19 9.53
CA GLU A 151 -4.35 19.82 9.99
C GLU A 151 -5.17 18.91 10.92
N HIS A 152 -5.19 17.59 10.67
CA HIS A 152 -5.93 16.67 11.54
C HIS A 152 -5.28 16.59 12.92
N ILE A 153 -3.95 16.45 12.99
CA ILE A 153 -3.26 16.31 14.28
C ILE A 153 -3.26 17.61 15.08
N GLU A 154 -3.25 18.76 14.40
CA GLU A 154 -3.44 20.08 15.01
C GLU A 154 -4.83 20.18 15.64
N ASN A 155 -5.89 19.82 14.90
CA ASN A 155 -7.27 19.81 15.39
C ASN A 155 -7.46 18.83 16.56
N TRP A 156 -6.80 17.67 16.51
CA TRP A 156 -6.83 16.68 17.58
C TRP A 156 -6.01 17.07 18.80
N ASN A 157 -5.15 18.09 18.69
CA ASN A 157 -4.16 18.47 19.70
C ASN A 157 -3.26 17.29 20.11
N VAL A 158 -2.79 16.54 19.11
CA VAL A 158 -1.93 15.34 19.26
C VAL A 158 -0.64 15.56 18.48
N ASN A 159 0.49 15.07 19.01
CA ASN A 159 1.77 15.12 18.31
C ASN A 159 2.08 13.81 17.57
N VAL A 160 3.06 13.85 16.67
CA VAL A 160 3.46 12.71 15.83
C VAL A 160 3.93 11.51 16.66
N GLU A 161 4.58 11.73 17.80
CA GLU A 161 5.06 10.65 18.68
C GLU A 161 3.91 9.85 19.31
N GLN A 162 2.90 10.54 19.81
CA GLN A 162 1.71 9.92 20.37
C GLN A 162 0.91 9.18 19.28
N LEU A 163 0.78 9.79 18.09
CA LEU A 163 0.17 9.16 16.93
C LEU A 163 0.87 7.84 16.57
N TYR A 164 2.21 7.84 16.55
CA TYR A 164 3.01 6.65 16.26
C TYR A 164 2.88 5.57 17.32
N LYS A 165 2.86 5.97 18.60
CA LYS A 165 2.66 5.05 19.72
C LYS A 165 1.31 4.33 19.61
N ASP A 166 0.24 5.06 19.34
CA ASP A 166 -1.10 4.49 19.20
C ASP A 166 -1.19 3.59 17.97
N ALA A 167 -0.65 4.04 16.83
CA ALA A 167 -0.65 3.26 15.61
C ALA A 167 0.13 1.93 15.75
N LYS A 168 1.29 1.93 16.44
CA LYS A 168 2.05 0.70 16.76
C LYS A 168 1.30 -0.30 17.61
N LEU A 169 0.39 0.16 18.47
CA LEU A 169 -0.47 -0.73 19.25
C LEU A 169 -1.59 -1.29 18.38
N ASN A 170 -2.20 -0.43 17.56
CA ASN A 170 -3.33 -0.80 16.71
C ASN A 170 -2.97 -1.86 15.67
N VAL A 171 -1.84 -1.71 14.96
CA VAL A 171 -1.47 -2.61 13.85
C VAL A 171 -1.35 -4.07 14.28
N LYS A 172 -1.06 -4.34 15.56
CA LYS A 172 -1.00 -5.72 16.10
C LYS A 172 -2.34 -6.44 16.05
N CYS A 173 -3.45 -5.70 16.17
CA CYS A 173 -4.80 -6.25 16.20
C CYS A 173 -5.57 -5.98 14.91
N LEU A 174 -5.43 -4.77 14.34
CA LEU A 174 -6.16 -4.37 13.13
C LEU A 174 -5.66 -5.10 11.89
N ILE A 175 -4.34 -5.13 11.70
CA ILE A 175 -3.68 -5.59 10.48
C ILE A 175 -2.40 -6.36 10.81
N PRO A 176 -2.49 -7.48 11.55
CA PRO A 176 -1.32 -8.22 12.01
C PRO A 176 -0.41 -8.63 10.85
N ALA A 177 0.91 -8.67 11.11
CA ALA A 177 1.89 -9.15 10.16
C ALA A 177 1.67 -10.64 9.83
N ARG A 178 2.07 -11.03 8.62
CA ARG A 178 2.10 -12.41 8.11
C ARG A 178 3.46 -12.66 7.48
N LEU A 179 4.03 -13.83 7.76
CA LEU A 179 5.26 -14.31 7.11
C LEU A 179 4.94 -15.61 6.39
N MET A 180 5.16 -15.66 5.08
CA MET A 180 4.94 -16.85 4.26
C MET A 180 6.21 -17.30 3.56
N CYS A 181 6.27 -18.58 3.22
CA CYS A 181 7.24 -19.08 2.24
C CYS A 181 6.79 -18.70 0.84
N MET A 182 7.69 -18.14 0.02
CA MET A 182 7.36 -17.78 -1.37
C MET A 182 6.93 -19.00 -2.19
N GLN A 183 7.54 -20.16 -1.97
CA GLN A 183 7.16 -21.40 -2.65
C GLN A 183 5.68 -21.75 -2.45
N HIS A 184 5.15 -21.66 -1.22
CA HIS A 184 3.74 -21.95 -0.96
C HIS A 184 2.80 -20.96 -1.65
N VAL A 185 3.20 -19.69 -1.76
CA VAL A 185 2.42 -18.68 -2.48
C VAL A 185 2.36 -19.02 -3.98
N ILE A 186 3.50 -19.39 -4.57
CA ILE A 186 3.58 -19.82 -5.98
C ILE A 186 2.76 -21.09 -6.22
N GLU A 187 2.90 -22.11 -5.37
CA GLU A 187 2.14 -23.36 -5.50
C GLU A 187 0.63 -23.14 -5.48
N LYS A 188 0.16 -22.20 -4.64
CA LYS A 188 -1.24 -21.79 -4.57
C LYS A 188 -1.67 -21.05 -5.85
N LEU A 189 -0.87 -20.10 -6.33
CA LEU A 189 -1.17 -19.35 -7.56
C LEU A 189 -1.20 -20.24 -8.81
N CYS A 190 -0.41 -21.33 -8.81
CA CYS A 190 -0.37 -22.30 -9.90
C CYS A 190 -1.34 -23.48 -9.73
N ASP A 191 -2.23 -23.47 -8.72
CA ASP A 191 -3.13 -24.58 -8.38
C ASP A 191 -2.43 -25.96 -8.19
N ILE A 192 -1.14 -25.94 -7.82
CA ILE A 192 -0.32 -27.15 -7.63
C ILE A 192 -0.64 -27.79 -6.28
N SER A 193 -0.93 -26.99 -5.25
CA SER A 193 -1.29 -27.48 -3.93
C SER A 193 -2.57 -26.84 -3.41
N LYS A 194 -3.43 -27.66 -2.79
CA LYS A 194 -4.65 -27.21 -2.07
C LYS A 194 -4.37 -26.88 -0.60
N GLY A 195 -3.10 -26.78 -0.23
CA GLY A 195 -2.71 -26.47 1.15
C GLY A 195 -3.08 -25.04 1.49
N GLU A 196 -3.45 -24.80 2.75
CA GLU A 196 -3.64 -23.44 3.24
C GLU A 196 -2.29 -22.71 3.29
N GLU A 197 -2.33 -21.41 2.97
CA GLU A 197 -1.20 -20.51 3.13
C GLU A 197 -0.81 -20.44 4.62
N LYS A 198 0.32 -21.05 4.98
CA LYS A 198 0.78 -21.10 6.36
C LYS A 198 1.48 -19.80 6.74
N ASP A 199 0.87 -19.07 7.68
CA ASP A 199 1.49 -17.94 8.36
C ASP A 199 2.49 -18.45 9.41
N LEU A 200 3.78 -18.30 9.12
CA LEU A 200 4.88 -18.76 9.96
C LEU A 200 4.96 -18.00 11.28
N LEU A 201 4.43 -16.77 11.37
CA LEU A 201 4.41 -16.01 12.64
C LEU A 201 3.43 -16.62 13.66
N LYS A 202 2.48 -17.44 13.19
CA LYS A 202 1.50 -18.16 14.02
C LYS A 202 1.84 -19.65 14.19
N ALA A 203 2.88 -20.14 13.52
CA ALA A 203 3.25 -21.54 13.59
C ALA A 203 3.79 -21.90 14.99
N LYS A 204 3.35 -23.04 15.53
CA LYS A 204 3.81 -23.53 16.84
C LYS A 204 5.28 -23.97 16.83
N PHE A 205 5.76 -24.39 15.66
CA PHE A 205 7.12 -24.89 15.45
C PHE A 205 7.69 -24.25 14.18
N PRO A 206 8.99 -23.94 14.15
CA PRO A 206 9.64 -23.52 12.92
C PRO A 206 9.53 -24.61 11.85
N PRO A 207 9.47 -24.25 10.57
CA PRO A 207 9.37 -25.23 9.49
C PRO A 207 10.61 -26.14 9.48
N GLU A 208 10.40 -27.44 9.22
CA GLU A 208 11.47 -28.44 9.17
C GLU A 208 12.47 -28.15 8.04
N ASN A 209 11.98 -27.60 6.92
CA ASN A 209 12.79 -27.16 5.80
C ASN A 209 12.85 -25.63 5.76
N LYS A 210 14.07 -25.09 5.83
CA LYS A 210 14.29 -23.66 5.61
C LYS A 210 14.18 -23.34 4.13
N GLU A 211 13.35 -22.37 3.80
CA GLU A 211 13.09 -21.94 2.43
C GLU A 211 14.12 -20.93 1.91
N PHE A 212 14.16 -20.75 0.60
CA PHE A 212 15.07 -19.80 -0.05
C PHE A 212 14.58 -18.35 0.06
N MET A 213 13.27 -18.14 -0.03
CA MET A 213 12.64 -16.82 0.01
C MET A 213 11.37 -16.82 0.84
N TYR A 214 11.16 -15.74 1.56
CA TYR A 214 9.98 -15.50 2.36
C TYR A 214 9.32 -14.18 1.95
N ILE A 215 8.02 -14.09 2.14
CA ILE A 215 7.23 -12.88 1.92
C ILE A 215 6.73 -12.40 3.29
N LEU A 216 7.07 -11.17 3.65
CA LEU A 216 6.59 -10.50 4.86
C LEU A 216 5.62 -9.39 4.45
N THR A 217 4.39 -9.48 4.93
CA THR A 217 3.29 -8.55 4.62
C THR A 217 2.33 -8.46 5.81
N ASN A 218 1.15 -7.84 5.65
CA ASN A 218 0.09 -7.81 6.66
C ASN A 218 -1.14 -8.63 6.24
N SER A 219 -2.10 -8.78 7.15
CA SER A 219 -3.28 -9.62 6.94
C SER A 219 -4.25 -9.17 5.86
N ILE A 220 -4.14 -7.93 5.38
CA ILE A 220 -4.98 -7.38 4.32
C ILE A 220 -4.20 -7.20 3.00
N HIS A 221 -2.92 -7.56 2.97
CA HIS A 221 -2.02 -7.45 1.81
C HIS A 221 -1.97 -6.03 1.19
N GLN A 222 -2.21 -5.01 2.01
CA GLN A 222 -2.21 -3.61 1.59
C GLN A 222 -1.31 -2.77 2.48
N PHE A 223 -0.40 -2.01 1.86
CA PHE A 223 0.66 -1.28 2.59
C PHE A 223 1.48 -2.18 3.52
N GLY A 224 1.59 -3.47 3.19
CA GLY A 224 2.16 -4.49 4.06
C GLY A 224 3.65 -4.34 4.28
N ALA A 225 4.39 -3.57 3.47
CA ALA A 225 5.77 -3.24 3.77
C ALA A 225 5.95 -2.47 5.10
N ALA A 226 4.88 -1.86 5.62
CA ALA A 226 4.84 -1.24 6.94
C ALA A 226 5.29 -2.16 8.08
N VAL A 227 5.23 -3.48 7.90
CA VAL A 227 5.75 -4.48 8.85
C VAL A 227 7.21 -4.28 9.24
N LEU A 228 8.02 -3.57 8.44
CA LEU A 228 9.39 -3.19 8.83
C LEU A 228 9.43 -2.30 10.09
N ALA A 229 8.39 -1.50 10.31
CA ALA A 229 8.24 -0.65 11.49
C ALA A 229 7.37 -1.28 12.60
N TYR A 230 6.89 -2.51 12.40
CA TYR A 230 6.07 -3.19 13.41
C TYR A 230 6.94 -3.68 14.57
N PRO A 231 6.48 -3.55 15.82
CA PRO A 231 7.23 -4.01 16.97
C PRO A 231 7.55 -5.52 16.89
N ASN A 232 8.82 -5.87 17.01
CA ASN A 232 9.35 -7.24 17.14
C ASN A 232 9.15 -8.17 15.93
N ILE A 233 8.59 -7.69 14.81
CA ILE A 233 8.30 -8.56 13.65
C ILE A 233 9.57 -9.08 12.98
N LEU A 234 10.56 -8.22 12.74
CA LEU A 234 11.84 -8.64 12.16
C LEU A 234 12.62 -9.59 13.09
N GLU A 235 12.51 -9.39 14.40
CA GLU A 235 13.08 -10.31 15.39
C GLU A 235 12.38 -11.67 15.36
N MET A 236 11.05 -11.71 15.27
CA MET A 236 10.32 -12.96 15.12
C MET A 236 10.70 -13.67 13.81
N ALA A 237 10.81 -12.93 12.70
CA ALA A 237 11.26 -13.47 11.43
C ALA A 237 12.68 -14.04 11.52
N SER A 238 13.62 -13.37 12.20
CA SER A 238 15.00 -13.85 12.36
C SER A 238 15.11 -15.11 13.22
N ARG A 239 14.18 -15.31 14.17
CA ARG A 239 14.08 -16.56 14.95
C ARG A 239 13.57 -17.71 14.10
N ILE A 240 12.60 -17.46 13.22
CA ILE A 240 12.04 -18.46 12.29
C ILE A 240 13.06 -18.84 11.21
N ILE A 241 13.69 -17.85 10.57
CA ILE A 241 14.72 -18.03 9.54
C ILE A 241 15.99 -18.62 10.17
N GLY A 242 16.32 -18.18 11.38
CA GLY A 242 17.42 -18.69 12.20
C GLY A 242 18.78 -18.02 11.94
N GLU A 243 18.85 -17.02 11.08
CA GLU A 243 20.07 -16.29 10.70
C GLU A 243 19.74 -14.82 10.34
N ASP A 244 20.76 -14.07 9.96
CA ASP A 244 20.63 -12.74 9.35
C ASP A 244 20.01 -12.87 7.95
N PHE A 245 19.39 -11.81 7.45
CA PHE A 245 18.76 -11.83 6.12
C PHE A 245 18.75 -10.46 5.46
N TYR A 246 18.68 -10.49 4.14
CA TYR A 246 18.41 -9.30 3.33
C TYR A 246 16.91 -9.12 3.15
N LEU A 247 16.49 -7.87 3.01
CA LEU A 247 15.12 -7.47 2.74
C LEU A 247 15.09 -6.70 1.42
N LEU A 248 14.12 -7.00 0.57
CA LEU A 248 13.92 -6.35 -0.72
C LEU A 248 12.57 -5.61 -0.67
N PRO A 249 12.57 -4.33 -0.27
CA PRO A 249 11.35 -3.52 -0.16
C PRO A 249 11.07 -2.81 -1.49
N SER A 250 10.89 -3.57 -2.58
CA SER A 250 10.56 -3.04 -3.90
C SER A 250 9.13 -2.48 -3.97
N SER A 251 8.21 -3.02 -3.17
CA SER A 251 6.77 -2.73 -3.20
C SER A 251 6.31 -2.13 -1.86
N ILE A 252 5.28 -1.28 -1.87
CA ILE A 252 4.59 -0.82 -0.65
C ILE A 252 3.77 -1.94 0.02
N HIS A 253 3.45 -3.02 -0.70
CA HIS A 253 2.51 -4.07 -0.26
C HIS A 253 3.18 -5.23 0.48
N GLU A 254 4.46 -5.49 0.24
CA GLU A 254 5.19 -6.58 0.87
C GLU A 254 6.71 -6.34 0.84
N VAL A 255 7.43 -7.13 1.63
CA VAL A 255 8.89 -7.19 1.60
C VAL A 255 9.32 -8.64 1.43
N ILE A 256 10.21 -8.89 0.47
CA ILE A 256 10.82 -10.22 0.29
C ILE A 256 12.02 -10.34 1.22
N LEU A 257 12.11 -11.45 1.95
CA LEU A 257 13.22 -11.76 2.85
C LEU A 257 14.04 -12.91 2.27
N ILE A 258 15.35 -12.72 2.17
CA ILE A 258 16.31 -13.72 1.67
C ILE A 258 17.34 -14.03 2.75
N PRO A 259 17.43 -15.27 3.27
CA PRO A 259 18.44 -15.64 4.26
C PRO A 259 19.86 -15.34 3.75
N LYS A 260 20.73 -14.80 4.61
CA LYS A 260 22.10 -14.40 4.21
C LYS A 260 22.87 -15.55 3.57
N SER A 261 22.76 -16.77 4.11
CA SER A 261 23.42 -17.96 3.57
C SER A 261 22.99 -18.37 2.15
N LYS A 262 21.85 -17.84 1.69
CA LYS A 262 21.23 -18.17 0.39
C LYS A 262 21.18 -16.98 -0.56
N SER A 263 21.56 -15.80 -0.09
CA SER A 263 21.49 -14.57 -0.87
C SER A 263 22.61 -14.51 -1.92
N PRO A 264 22.35 -13.95 -3.11
CA PRO A 264 23.42 -13.43 -3.95
C PRO A 264 24.09 -12.24 -3.26
N ASP A 265 25.12 -11.67 -3.90
CA ASP A 265 25.75 -10.48 -3.35
C ASP A 265 24.80 -9.27 -3.39
N LEU A 266 25.16 -8.22 -2.64
CA LEU A 266 24.32 -7.05 -2.51
C LEU A 266 24.13 -6.29 -3.84
N LYS A 267 25.11 -6.35 -4.75
CA LYS A 267 25.02 -5.68 -6.05
C LYS A 267 23.94 -6.36 -6.89
N ASP A 268 23.98 -7.68 -6.95
CA ASP A 268 22.98 -8.49 -7.65
C ASP A 268 21.58 -8.30 -7.05
N LEU A 269 21.45 -8.24 -5.72
CA LEU A 269 20.17 -7.92 -5.07
C LEU A 269 19.61 -6.57 -5.50
N ASN A 270 20.44 -5.53 -5.52
CA ASN A 270 20.01 -4.20 -5.93
C ASN A 270 19.63 -4.19 -7.42
N GLU A 271 20.36 -4.89 -8.28
CA GLU A 271 20.00 -5.05 -9.70
C GLU A 271 18.63 -5.74 -9.86
N MET A 272 18.38 -6.82 -9.11
CA MET A 272 17.07 -7.48 -9.10
C MET A 272 15.93 -6.54 -8.65
N ILE A 273 16.15 -5.72 -7.62
CA ILE A 273 15.14 -4.76 -7.16
C ILE A 273 14.84 -3.73 -8.26
N ASN A 274 15.89 -3.19 -8.91
CA ASN A 274 15.73 -2.21 -9.98
C ASN A 274 14.96 -2.79 -11.17
N GLU A 275 15.28 -4.01 -11.60
CA GLU A 275 14.56 -4.69 -12.69
C GLU A 275 13.07 -4.88 -12.35
N VAL A 276 12.75 -5.29 -11.12
CA VAL A 276 11.38 -5.47 -10.65
C VAL A 276 10.64 -4.12 -10.62
N ASN A 277 11.28 -3.07 -10.11
CA ASN A 277 10.71 -1.73 -10.05
C ASN A 277 10.40 -1.16 -11.43
N GLU A 278 11.23 -1.44 -12.44
CA GLU A 278 11.06 -0.92 -13.79
C GLU A 278 10.04 -1.71 -14.62
N THR A 279 9.84 -3.00 -14.32
CA THR A 279 9.10 -3.90 -15.23
C THR A 279 7.84 -4.52 -14.64
N GLN A 280 7.74 -4.69 -13.32
CA GLN A 280 6.67 -5.45 -12.67
C GLN A 280 5.83 -4.66 -11.67
N VAL A 281 6.33 -3.52 -11.17
CA VAL A 281 5.67 -2.74 -10.11
C VAL A 281 5.22 -1.40 -10.69
N GLN A 282 4.01 -0.96 -10.36
CA GLN A 282 3.54 0.36 -10.78
C GLN A 282 4.39 1.45 -10.10
N GLU A 283 4.65 2.56 -10.80
CA GLU A 283 5.55 3.61 -10.29
C GLU A 283 5.13 4.15 -8.92
N GLU A 284 3.81 4.24 -8.67
CA GLU A 284 3.21 4.62 -7.39
C GLU A 284 3.27 3.55 -6.29
N GLU A 285 3.62 2.32 -6.62
CA GLU A 285 3.76 1.19 -5.69
C GLU A 285 5.22 0.88 -5.35
N VAL A 286 6.18 1.42 -6.10
CA VAL A 286 7.61 1.28 -5.83
C VAL A 286 7.96 1.90 -4.48
N LEU A 287 8.66 1.17 -3.61
CA LEU A 287 9.04 1.65 -2.28
C LEU A 287 10.54 2.01 -2.15
N SER A 288 11.45 1.10 -2.47
CA SER A 288 12.89 1.36 -2.50
C SER A 288 13.57 0.64 -3.67
N ASP A 289 14.76 1.11 -4.03
CA ASP A 289 15.57 0.63 -5.15
C ASP A 289 16.82 -0.17 -4.72
N HIS A 290 16.93 -0.45 -3.41
CA HIS A 290 18.05 -1.20 -2.85
C HIS A 290 17.63 -2.07 -1.67
N ALA A 291 18.42 -3.12 -1.42
CA ALA A 291 18.15 -4.06 -0.37
C ALA A 291 18.53 -3.48 1.01
N TYR A 292 17.83 -3.92 2.04
CA TYR A 292 18.21 -3.72 3.44
C TYR A 292 18.81 -5.00 4.02
N TYR A 293 19.45 -4.87 5.18
CA TYR A 293 20.01 -5.98 5.94
C TYR A 293 19.48 -5.96 7.37
N TYR A 294 19.08 -7.12 7.88
CA TYR A 294 18.71 -7.29 9.28
C TYR A 294 19.70 -8.23 9.97
N GLU A 295 20.35 -7.72 11.02
CA GLU A 295 21.26 -8.48 11.86
C GLU A 295 20.53 -9.08 13.06
N LYS A 296 20.49 -10.41 13.12
CA LYS A 296 19.74 -11.18 14.13
C LYS A 296 20.23 -10.91 15.54
N ASN A 297 21.54 -10.78 15.75
CA ASN A 297 22.14 -10.72 17.08
C ASN A 297 21.97 -9.34 17.75
N THR A 298 22.02 -8.26 16.96
CA THR A 298 21.87 -6.89 17.47
C THR A 298 20.45 -6.35 17.31
N HIS A 299 19.59 -7.09 16.58
CA HIS A 299 18.24 -6.68 16.21
C HIS A 299 18.18 -5.38 15.39
N THR A 300 19.22 -5.13 14.60
CA THR A 300 19.38 -3.89 13.83
C THR A 300 18.95 -4.08 12.38
N LEU A 301 18.03 -3.23 11.93
CA LEU A 301 17.74 -3.02 10.51
C LEU A 301 18.63 -1.90 9.98
N MET A 302 19.32 -2.13 8.88
CA MET A 302 20.22 -1.17 8.25
C MET A 302 20.08 -1.22 6.73
N MET A 303 20.48 -0.13 6.07
CA MET A 303 20.65 -0.11 4.62
C MET A 303 21.63 -1.20 4.21
N GLY A 304 21.33 -1.92 3.14
CA GLY A 304 22.31 -2.78 2.50
C GLY A 304 23.39 -1.89 1.92
N LYS A 305 24.46 -1.70 2.67
CA LYS A 305 25.71 -1.12 2.16
C LYS A 305 26.67 -2.25 1.90
N CYS A 306 27.54 -2.08 0.92
CA CYS A 306 28.66 -2.99 0.68
C CYS A 306 29.34 -3.27 2.02
N LEU A 307 29.17 -4.48 2.56
CA LEU A 307 29.83 -4.96 3.78
C LEU A 307 31.35 -5.09 3.59
N SER A 308 31.92 -4.52 2.53
CA SER A 308 33.34 -4.48 2.23
C SER A 308 34.12 -3.41 3.00
N GLU A 309 33.50 -2.67 3.92
CA GLU A 309 34.15 -1.61 4.71
C GLU A 309 33.99 -1.74 6.24
N ILE A 310 33.75 -2.94 6.76
CA ILE A 310 33.87 -3.24 8.21
C ILE A 310 34.90 -4.35 8.43
#